data_AF-A0AAD8RA25-F1
#
_entry.id   AF-A0AAD8RA25-F1
#
_cell.length_a   1.000
_cell.length_b   1.000
_cell.length_c   1.000
_cell.angle_alpha   90.00
_cell.angle_beta   90.00
_cell.angle_gamma   90.00
#
_symmetry.space_group_name_H-M   'P 1'
#
loop_
_entity.id
_entity.type
_entity.pdbx_description
1 polymer ?
#
loop_
_entity_poly.entity_id
_entity_poly.type
_entity_poly.pdbx_seq_one_letter_code
_entity_poly.pdbx_strand_id
1 'polypeptide(L)'
;MEPIIPTEPFIQTQVYDLANGGDLIFERDLFALTEFLGRSPPVFYGGQIADQANGQLQWLIMANLPGKPESPMFRQIQFSLRDNTWVDGLARALQEALARLLPYHPVLRHHVDHLDYMLFETRSALDNSRAAANHTQQQLNQYAETIKVIAKERRTLRQLVAKRDSTIHRLKTKISVLKETISTQAEQLQILEGEGEGEDIQGDGYSYVSNDNDYEEEEEDFYQHLPAGMDTTFPLRIDG
;
A
#
# COMPACT_ATOMS: atom_id res chain seq x y z
N MET A 1 -8.72 21.06 -29.55
CA MET A 1 -8.76 20.21 -30.75
C MET A 1 -8.58 21.10 -31.95
N GLU A 2 -7.46 20.97 -32.64
CA GLU A 2 -7.25 21.63 -33.94
C GLU A 2 -8.12 20.96 -35.01
N PRO A 3 -8.66 21.71 -35.99
CA PRO A 3 -9.40 21.11 -37.09
C PRO A 3 -8.46 20.18 -37.87
N ILE A 4 -8.83 18.90 -37.97
CA ILE A 4 -8.14 17.95 -38.83
C ILE A 4 -8.47 18.35 -40.27
N ILE A 5 -7.57 19.08 -40.91
CA ILE A 5 -7.64 19.36 -42.34
C ILE A 5 -7.18 18.08 -43.05
N PRO A 6 -8.05 17.40 -43.82
CA PRO A 6 -7.66 16.19 -44.52
C PRO A 6 -6.61 16.53 -45.59
N THR A 7 -5.47 15.86 -45.52
CA THR A 7 -4.38 15.91 -46.52
C THR A 7 -4.67 15.06 -47.75
N GLU A 8 -5.71 14.23 -47.71
CA GLU A 8 -6.17 13.38 -48.81
C GLU A 8 -7.52 13.88 -49.35
N PRO A 9 -7.85 13.63 -50.64
CA PRO A 9 -9.13 14.03 -51.20
C PRO A 9 -10.28 13.35 -50.45
N PHE A 10 -11.03 14.15 -49.68
CA PHE A 10 -12.26 13.72 -49.03
C PHE A 10 -13.31 13.42 -50.12
N ILE A 11 -13.49 12.14 -50.44
CA ILE A 11 -14.60 11.69 -51.27
C ILE A 11 -15.81 11.58 -50.36
N GLN A 12 -16.70 12.55 -50.45
CA GLN A 12 -17.98 12.55 -49.74
C GLN A 12 -18.83 11.39 -50.26
N THR A 13 -19.10 10.41 -49.41
CA THR A 13 -19.89 9.22 -49.76
C THR A 13 -21.27 9.22 -49.11
N GLN A 14 -21.45 9.93 -47.99
CA GLN A 14 -22.73 10.02 -47.28
C GLN A 14 -23.03 11.44 -46.80
N VAL A 15 -24.31 11.76 -46.71
CA VAL A 15 -24.83 13.04 -46.19
C VAL A 15 -26.00 12.76 -45.28
N TYR A 16 -26.02 13.43 -44.13
CA TYR A 16 -27.15 13.44 -43.21
C TYR A 16 -27.54 14.88 -42.93
N ASP A 17 -28.76 15.22 -43.28
CA ASP A 17 -29.36 16.50 -42.95
C ASP A 17 -30.35 16.28 -41.81
N LEU A 18 -30.11 16.94 -40.68
CA LEU A 18 -30.99 16.84 -39.50
C LEU A 18 -32.42 17.31 -39.81
N ALA A 19 -32.61 18.17 -40.83
CA ALA A 19 -33.93 18.63 -41.25
C ALA A 19 -34.80 17.52 -41.86
N ASN A 20 -34.19 16.47 -42.41
CA ASN A 20 -34.92 15.39 -43.09
C ASN A 20 -35.53 14.36 -42.14
N GLY A 21 -35.11 14.38 -40.87
CA GLY A 21 -35.62 13.51 -39.81
C GLY A 21 -35.16 12.05 -39.92
N GLY A 22 -34.90 11.46 -38.77
CA GLY A 22 -34.50 10.07 -38.56
C GLY A 22 -34.86 9.59 -37.16
N ASP A 23 -34.35 8.41 -36.80
CA ASP A 23 -34.56 7.76 -35.50
C ASP A 23 -33.24 7.57 -34.74
N LEU A 24 -32.29 8.49 -34.94
CA LEU A 24 -30.98 8.42 -34.29
C LEU A 24 -31.02 9.00 -32.89
N ILE A 25 -30.16 8.45 -32.03
CA ILE A 25 -29.98 8.95 -30.66
C ILE A 25 -29.49 10.40 -30.74
N PHE A 26 -30.05 11.27 -29.89
CA PHE A 26 -29.78 12.71 -29.81
C PHE A 26 -30.32 13.58 -30.94
N GLU A 27 -30.92 13.01 -31.98
CA GLU A 27 -31.46 13.77 -33.10
C GLU A 27 -32.57 14.75 -32.70
N ARG A 28 -33.56 14.25 -31.95
CA ARG A 28 -34.69 15.06 -31.48
C ARG A 28 -34.24 16.19 -30.57
N ASP A 29 -33.28 15.90 -29.69
CA ASP A 29 -32.72 16.86 -28.75
C ASP A 29 -31.90 17.93 -29.49
N LEU A 30 -31.08 17.53 -30.48
CA LEU A 30 -30.30 18.45 -31.30
C LEU A 30 -31.20 19.34 -32.14
N PHE A 31 -32.24 18.76 -32.74
CA PHE A 31 -33.20 19.50 -33.54
C PHE A 31 -33.91 20.56 -32.67
N ALA A 32 -34.47 20.15 -31.53
CA ALA A 32 -35.13 21.05 -30.58
C ALA A 32 -34.18 22.16 -30.08
N LEU A 33 -32.91 21.84 -29.82
CA LEU A 33 -31.92 22.83 -29.40
C LEU A 33 -31.61 23.82 -30.54
N THR A 34 -31.46 23.34 -31.78
CA THR A 34 -31.20 24.21 -32.93
C THR A 34 -32.37 25.13 -33.24
N GLU A 35 -33.60 24.61 -33.14
CA GLU A 35 -34.84 25.38 -33.26
C GLU A 35 -34.95 26.44 -32.17
N PHE A 36 -34.71 26.06 -30.90
CA PHE A 36 -34.73 26.99 -29.77
C PHE A 36 -33.73 28.14 -29.94
N LEU A 37 -32.53 27.83 -30.45
CA LEU A 37 -31.50 28.83 -30.74
C LEU A 37 -31.81 29.65 -32.01
N GLY A 38 -32.85 29.31 -32.76
CA GLY A 38 -33.20 29.92 -34.04
C GLY A 38 -32.11 29.76 -35.09
N ARG A 39 -31.42 28.62 -35.09
CA ARG A 39 -30.37 28.26 -36.07
C ARG A 39 -30.94 27.31 -37.11
N SER A 40 -30.37 27.34 -38.32
CA SER A 40 -30.64 26.31 -39.33
C SER A 40 -30.15 24.94 -38.84
N PRO A 41 -30.84 23.84 -39.20
CA PRO A 41 -30.42 22.49 -38.85
C PRO A 41 -28.98 22.19 -39.32
N PRO A 42 -28.18 21.48 -38.52
CA PRO A 42 -26.84 21.07 -38.90
C PRO A 42 -26.85 19.98 -39.97
N VAL A 43 -25.81 19.99 -40.78
CA VAL A 43 -25.59 19.00 -41.84
C VAL A 43 -24.29 18.25 -41.57
N PHE A 44 -24.35 16.93 -41.71
CA PHE A 44 -23.22 16.03 -41.50
C PHE A 44 -22.84 15.36 -42.81
N TYR A 45 -21.54 15.23 -43.03
CA TYR A 45 -20.94 14.65 -44.22
C TYR A 45 -20.04 13.50 -43.80
N GLY A 46 -20.13 12.37 -44.49
CA GLY A 46 -19.30 11.19 -44.25
C GLY A 46 -18.46 10.86 -45.47
N GLY A 47 -17.21 10.47 -45.24
CA GLY A 47 -16.32 9.92 -46.25
C GLY A 47 -15.44 8.83 -45.63
N GLN A 48 -15.20 7.75 -46.37
CA GLN A 48 -14.25 6.72 -45.93
C GLN A 48 -12.82 7.16 -46.24
N ILE A 49 -11.94 7.04 -45.25
CA ILE A 49 -10.51 7.31 -45.35
C ILE A 49 -9.73 6.07 -44.91
N ALA A 50 -8.58 5.82 -45.54
CA ALA A 50 -7.71 4.73 -45.12
C ALA A 50 -6.93 5.16 -43.87
N ASP A 51 -6.96 4.35 -42.81
CA ASP A 51 -6.14 4.59 -41.63
C ASP A 51 -4.67 4.27 -41.95
N GLN A 52 -3.81 5.29 -41.89
CA GLN A 52 -2.40 5.22 -42.28
C GLN A 52 -1.58 4.25 -41.39
N ALA A 53 -2.07 3.94 -40.18
CA ALA A 53 -1.35 3.07 -39.25
C ALA A 53 -1.69 1.57 -39.40
N ASN A 54 -2.95 1.24 -39.72
CA ASN A 54 -3.46 -0.14 -39.64
C ASN A 54 -4.10 -0.65 -40.94
N GLY A 55 -4.20 0.18 -41.98
CA GLY A 55 -4.86 -0.19 -43.25
C GLY A 55 -6.37 -0.43 -43.13
N GLN A 56 -6.98 -0.14 -41.97
CA GLN A 56 -8.41 -0.25 -41.76
C GLN A 56 -9.13 0.98 -42.30
N LEU A 57 -10.28 0.79 -42.95
CA LEU A 57 -11.13 1.89 -43.39
C LEU A 57 -11.79 2.53 -42.18
N GLN A 58 -11.58 3.83 -42.01
CA GLN A 58 -12.28 4.66 -41.02
C GLN A 58 -13.20 5.65 -41.72
N TRP A 59 -14.28 6.01 -41.04
CA TRP A 59 -15.16 7.08 -41.46
C TRP A 59 -14.64 8.41 -40.90
N LEU A 60 -14.46 9.39 -41.78
CA LEU A 60 -14.32 10.80 -41.42
C LEU A 60 -15.69 11.44 -41.51
N ILE A 61 -16.20 11.92 -40.38
CA ILE A 61 -17.46 12.64 -40.27
C ILE A 61 -17.14 14.12 -40.10
N MET A 62 -17.69 14.95 -40.97
CA MET A 62 -17.61 16.40 -40.90
C MET A 62 -18.97 16.96 -40.56
N ALA A 63 -19.05 17.73 -39.48
CA ALA A 63 -20.26 18.41 -39.05
C ALA A 63 -20.18 19.90 -39.39
N ASN A 64 -21.24 20.42 -39.99
CA ASN A 64 -21.41 21.85 -40.25
C ASN A 64 -22.66 22.35 -39.52
N LEU A 65 -22.45 23.17 -38.49
CA LEU A 65 -23.50 23.81 -37.71
C LEU A 65 -23.58 25.28 -38.16
N PRO A 66 -24.62 25.66 -38.93
CA PRO A 66 -24.78 27.02 -39.41
C PRO A 66 -24.83 28.02 -38.25
N GLY A 67 -24.23 29.18 -38.49
CA GLY A 67 -24.40 30.34 -37.62
C GLY A 67 -25.78 30.97 -37.77
N LYS A 68 -26.06 31.99 -36.96
CA LYS A 68 -27.23 32.86 -37.11
C LYS A 68 -26.74 34.27 -37.43
N PRO A 69 -27.09 34.85 -38.59
CA PRO A 69 -26.66 36.20 -38.95
C PRO A 69 -27.42 37.28 -38.19
N GLU A 70 -28.62 36.97 -37.69
CA GLU A 70 -29.49 37.87 -36.93
C GLU A 70 -29.21 37.79 -35.42
N SER A 71 -29.56 38.85 -34.70
CA SER A 71 -29.37 38.91 -33.24
C SER A 71 -30.22 37.86 -32.51
N PRO A 72 -29.69 37.15 -31.48
CA PRO A 72 -28.28 37.09 -31.09
C PRO A 72 -27.43 36.38 -32.15
N MET A 73 -26.33 37.01 -32.56
CA MET A 73 -25.47 36.48 -33.61
C MET A 73 -24.70 35.26 -33.12
N PHE A 74 -24.70 34.21 -33.93
CA PHE A 74 -23.95 33.00 -33.64
C PHE A 74 -22.98 32.67 -34.76
N ARG A 75 -21.73 32.35 -34.41
CA ARG A 75 -20.74 31.90 -35.38
C ARG A 75 -21.06 30.49 -35.88
N GLN A 76 -20.72 30.23 -37.13
CA GLN A 76 -20.70 28.90 -37.70
C GLN A 76 -19.69 28.04 -36.94
N ILE A 77 -20.05 26.79 -36.69
CA ILE A 77 -19.19 25.81 -36.02
C ILE A 77 -18.97 24.67 -37.00
N GLN A 78 -17.71 24.34 -37.25
CA GLN A 78 -17.33 23.18 -38.05
C GLN A 78 -16.39 22.32 -37.23
N PHE A 79 -16.56 21.01 -37.33
CA PHE A 79 -15.64 20.05 -36.73
C PHE A 79 -15.65 18.74 -37.51
N SER A 80 -14.60 17.96 -37.31
CA SER A 80 -14.48 16.62 -37.87
C SER A 80 -14.09 15.63 -36.79
N LEU A 81 -14.56 14.39 -36.94
CA LEU A 81 -14.20 13.27 -36.08
C LEU A 81 -14.03 12.00 -36.93
N ARG A 82 -13.32 11.02 -36.36
CA ARG A 82 -13.11 9.72 -37.00
C ARG A 82 -13.81 8.62 -36.21
N ASP A 83 -14.38 7.65 -36.92
CA ASP A 83 -14.98 6.47 -36.31
C ASP A 83 -14.87 5.24 -37.21
N ASN A 84 -15.15 4.06 -36.65
CA ASN A 84 -15.07 2.80 -37.38
C ASN A 84 -16.30 2.58 -38.27
N THR A 85 -17.46 3.13 -37.87
CA THR A 85 -18.71 3.00 -38.62
C THR A 85 -19.34 4.37 -38.83
N TRP A 86 -20.12 4.51 -39.91
CA TRP A 86 -20.89 5.72 -40.17
C TRP A 86 -21.88 6.03 -39.05
N VAL A 87 -22.62 5.02 -38.58
CA VAL A 87 -23.70 5.20 -37.60
C VAL A 87 -23.14 5.64 -36.25
N ASP A 88 -22.07 5.01 -35.77
CA ASP A 88 -21.43 5.40 -34.50
C ASP A 88 -20.81 6.79 -34.61
N GLY A 89 -20.14 7.05 -35.73
CA GLY A 89 -19.54 8.35 -36.01
C GLY A 89 -20.58 9.47 -36.10
N LEU A 90 -21.72 9.21 -36.72
CA LEU A 90 -22.85 10.14 -36.78
C LEU A 90 -23.45 10.37 -35.39
N ALA A 91 -23.68 9.32 -34.59
CA ALA A 91 -24.18 9.46 -33.23
C ALA A 91 -23.24 10.29 -32.35
N ARG A 92 -21.92 10.05 -32.43
CA ARG A 92 -20.93 10.89 -31.74
C ARG A 92 -20.90 12.32 -32.27
N ALA A 93 -21.07 12.52 -33.58
CA ALA A 93 -21.13 13.85 -34.18
C ALA A 93 -22.37 14.62 -33.73
N LEU A 94 -23.53 13.95 -33.60
CA LEU A 94 -24.75 14.54 -33.04
C LEU A 94 -24.55 14.94 -31.57
N GLN A 95 -23.95 14.06 -30.76
CA GLN A 95 -23.63 14.36 -29.37
C GLN A 95 -22.64 15.53 -29.23
N GLU A 96 -21.59 15.56 -30.04
CA GLU A 96 -20.60 16.65 -30.06
C GLU A 96 -21.24 17.96 -30.54
N ALA A 97 -22.15 17.91 -31.51
CA ALA A 97 -22.91 19.07 -31.95
C ALA A 97 -23.79 19.64 -30.83
N LEU A 98 -24.48 18.78 -30.06
CA LEU A 98 -25.22 19.18 -28.87
C LEU A 98 -24.30 19.85 -27.84
N ALA A 99 -23.18 19.21 -27.51
CA ALA A 99 -22.22 19.73 -26.54
C ALA A 99 -21.68 21.12 -26.93
N ARG A 100 -21.46 21.35 -28.23
CA ARG A 100 -21.00 22.65 -28.76
C ARG A 100 -22.09 23.72 -28.81
N LEU A 101 -23.36 23.33 -28.88
CA LEU A 101 -24.49 24.25 -28.87
C LEU A 101 -24.99 24.57 -27.46
N LEU A 102 -24.77 23.67 -26.51
CA LEU A 102 -25.20 23.78 -25.12
C LEU A 102 -24.79 25.08 -24.41
N PRO A 103 -23.57 25.63 -24.61
CA PRO A 103 -23.16 26.90 -23.98
C PRO A 103 -23.99 28.11 -24.41
N TYR A 104 -24.72 28.01 -25.53
CA TYR A 104 -25.62 29.08 -25.99
C TYR A 104 -27.02 28.99 -25.37
N HIS A 105 -27.34 27.91 -24.67
CA HIS A 105 -28.61 27.75 -23.96
C HIS A 105 -28.51 28.37 -22.55
N PRO A 106 -29.33 29.37 -22.19
CA PRO A 106 -29.16 30.12 -20.94
C PRO A 106 -29.35 29.27 -19.68
N VAL A 107 -30.34 28.37 -19.64
CA VAL A 107 -30.63 27.54 -18.45
C VAL A 107 -29.74 26.29 -18.39
N LEU A 108 -29.69 25.50 -19.46
CA LEU A 108 -28.92 24.26 -19.53
C LEU A 108 -27.43 24.47 -19.31
N ARG A 109 -26.85 25.58 -19.79
CA ARG A 109 -25.46 25.92 -19.50
C ARG A 109 -25.18 25.94 -18.00
N HIS A 110 -25.98 26.67 -17.22
CA HIS A 110 -25.79 26.74 -15.77
C HIS A 110 -25.97 25.39 -15.08
N HIS A 111 -26.85 24.54 -15.59
CA HIS A 111 -27.04 23.20 -15.05
C HIS A 111 -25.81 22.32 -15.31
N VAL A 112 -25.25 22.37 -16.52
CA VAL A 112 -24.04 21.62 -16.85
C VAL A 112 -22.83 22.13 -16.06
N ASP A 113 -22.64 23.45 -15.98
CA ASP A 113 -21.57 24.04 -15.16
C ASP A 113 -21.69 23.61 -13.68
N HIS A 114 -22.91 23.51 -13.15
CA HIS A 114 -23.15 23.02 -11.79
C HIS A 114 -22.89 21.52 -11.64
N LEU A 115 -23.29 20.70 -12.62
CA LEU A 115 -23.00 19.26 -12.62
C LEU A 115 -21.49 19.01 -12.69
N ASP A 116 -20.74 19.76 -13.51
CA ASP A 116 -19.28 19.69 -13.58
C ASP A 116 -18.64 20.05 -12.25
N TYR A 117 -19.15 21.07 -11.56
CA TYR A 117 -18.72 21.42 -10.22
C TYR A 117 -18.96 20.28 -9.21
N MET A 118 -20.17 19.69 -9.19
CA MET A 118 -20.47 18.56 -8.30
C MET A 118 -19.63 17.32 -8.61
N LEU A 119 -19.38 17.04 -9.89
CA LEU A 119 -18.50 15.95 -10.32
C LEU A 119 -17.06 16.18 -9.86
N PHE A 120 -16.57 17.42 -9.96
CA PHE A 120 -15.26 17.79 -9.44
C PHE A 120 -15.16 17.59 -7.92
N GLU A 121 -16.15 18.08 -7.17
CA GLU A 121 -16.18 17.96 -5.71
C GLU A 121 -16.23 16.51 -5.26
N THR A 122 -17.14 15.71 -5.84
CA THR A 122 -17.27 14.27 -5.53
C THR A 122 -16.01 13.49 -5.88
N ARG A 123 -15.35 13.82 -6.99
CA ARG A 123 -14.06 13.24 -7.35
C ARG A 123 -12.98 13.58 -6.33
N SER A 124 -12.89 14.84 -5.92
CA SER A 124 -11.93 15.28 -4.90
C SER A 124 -12.16 14.57 -3.56
N ALA A 125 -13.42 14.46 -3.11
CA ALA A 125 -13.76 13.75 -1.89
C ALA A 125 -13.37 12.26 -1.95
N LEU A 126 -13.57 11.63 -3.11
CA LEU A 126 -13.21 10.23 -3.33
C LEU A 126 -11.69 10.03 -3.35
N ASP A 127 -10.94 10.94 -3.97
CA ASP A 127 -9.47 10.89 -3.95
C ASP A 127 -8.90 11.09 -2.53
N ASN A 128 -9.50 11.99 -1.73
CA ASN A 128 -9.15 12.17 -0.32
C ASN A 128 -9.45 10.90 0.51
N SER A 129 -10.60 10.27 0.29
CA SER A 129 -10.98 9.02 0.95
C SER A 129 -10.01 7.88 0.60
N ARG A 130 -9.61 7.75 -0.66
CA ARG A 130 -8.59 6.79 -1.11
C ARG A 130 -7.24 7.04 -0.43
N ALA A 131 -6.80 8.30 -0.36
CA ALA A 131 -5.54 8.65 0.29
C ALA A 131 -5.56 8.27 1.78
N ALA A 132 -6.65 8.59 2.48
CA ALA A 132 -6.83 8.23 3.88
C ALA A 132 -6.82 6.69 4.09
N ALA A 133 -7.56 5.94 3.27
CA ALA A 133 -7.59 4.49 3.34
C ALA A 133 -6.21 3.86 3.11
N ASN A 134 -5.46 4.36 2.11
CA ASN A 134 -4.10 3.90 1.83
C ASN A 134 -3.15 4.18 3.01
N HIS A 135 -3.26 5.37 3.63
CA HIS A 135 -2.46 5.71 4.79
C HIS A 135 -2.77 4.79 5.99
N THR A 136 -4.05 4.56 6.29
CA THR A 136 -4.46 3.63 7.35
C THR A 136 -3.95 2.21 7.08
N GLN A 137 -4.02 1.74 5.83
CA GLN A 137 -3.50 0.42 5.45
C GLN A 137 -1.98 0.32 5.69
N GLN A 138 -1.23 1.38 5.36
CA GLN A 138 0.21 1.42 5.63
C GLN A 138 0.51 1.36 7.14
N GLN A 139 -0.23 2.12 7.95
CA GLN A 139 -0.09 2.07 9.41
C GLN A 139 -0.41 0.67 9.96
N LEU A 140 -1.48 0.03 9.49
CA LEU A 140 -1.83 -1.34 9.90
C LEU A 140 -0.72 -2.34 9.55
N ASN A 141 -0.12 -2.21 8.36
CA ASN A 141 1.01 -3.05 7.96
C ASN A 141 2.22 -2.82 8.87
N GLN A 142 2.51 -1.57 9.24
CA GLN A 142 3.59 -1.26 10.19
C GLN A 142 3.33 -1.90 11.56
N TYR A 143 2.11 -1.77 12.11
CA TYR A 143 1.74 -2.41 13.37
C TYR A 143 1.81 -3.94 13.30
N ALA A 144 1.43 -4.54 12.17
CA ALA A 144 1.55 -5.98 11.98
C ALA A 144 3.02 -6.44 12.04
N GLU A 145 3.94 -5.69 11.44
CA GLU A 145 5.37 -6.00 11.52
C GLU A 145 5.95 -5.81 12.93
N THR A 146 5.56 -4.75 13.65
CA THR A 146 6.01 -4.57 15.04
C THR A 146 5.51 -5.68 15.96
N ILE A 147 4.26 -6.12 15.79
CA ILE A 147 3.71 -7.26 16.53
C ILE A 147 4.52 -8.54 16.26
N LYS A 148 4.92 -8.79 15.01
CA LYS A 148 5.75 -9.95 14.66
C LYS A 148 7.12 -9.89 15.37
N VAL A 149 7.76 -8.73 15.41
CA VAL A 149 9.04 -8.54 16.11
C VAL A 149 8.88 -8.80 17.61
N ILE A 150 7.89 -8.16 18.24
CA ILE A 150 7.60 -8.34 19.68
C ILE A 150 7.28 -9.81 20.00
N ALA A 151 6.55 -10.52 19.13
CA ALA A 151 6.26 -11.93 19.32
C ALA A 151 7.53 -12.81 19.29
N LYS A 152 8.48 -12.50 18.40
CA LYS A 152 9.79 -13.18 18.37
C LYS A 152 10.59 -12.91 19.64
N GLU A 153 10.67 -11.65 20.08
CA GLU A 153 11.36 -11.26 21.32
C GLU A 153 10.76 -11.91 22.56
N ARG A 154 9.42 -11.96 22.67
CA ARG A 154 8.75 -12.67 23.76
C ARG A 154 9.12 -14.16 23.78
N ARG A 155 9.28 -14.79 22.62
CA ARG A 155 9.68 -16.20 22.52
C ARG A 155 11.11 -16.41 23.00
N THR A 156 12.05 -15.54 22.61
CA THR A 156 13.46 -15.64 23.05
C THR A 156 13.58 -15.39 24.55
N LEU A 157 12.88 -14.39 25.09
CA LEU A 157 12.85 -14.12 26.52
C LEU A 157 12.31 -15.31 27.33
N ARG A 158 11.23 -15.95 26.87
CA ARG A 158 10.70 -17.17 27.52
C ARG A 158 11.73 -18.31 27.54
N GLN A 159 12.49 -18.49 26.46
CA GLN A 159 13.55 -19.49 26.43
C GLN A 159 14.69 -19.17 27.41
N LEU A 160 15.07 -17.89 27.52
CA LEU A 160 16.09 -17.45 28.48
C LEU A 160 15.64 -17.67 29.93
N VAL A 161 14.38 -17.32 30.24
CA VAL A 161 13.79 -17.57 31.56
C VAL A 161 13.81 -19.06 31.88
N ALA A 162 13.34 -19.92 30.97
CA ALA A 162 13.34 -21.37 31.18
C ALA A 162 14.75 -21.93 31.43
N LYS A 163 15.78 -21.44 30.71
CA LYS A 163 17.18 -21.82 30.94
C LYS A 163 17.66 -21.40 32.34
N ARG A 164 17.34 -20.16 32.75
CA ARG A 164 17.71 -19.65 34.08
C ARG A 164 17.00 -20.44 35.19
N ASP A 165 15.71 -20.74 35.02
CA ASP A 165 14.94 -21.56 35.96
C ASP A 165 15.52 -22.97 36.12
N SER A 166 15.94 -23.61 35.01
CA SER A 166 16.60 -24.92 35.08
C SER A 166 17.93 -24.87 35.85
N THR A 167 18.70 -23.79 35.67
CA THR A 167 19.96 -23.57 36.41
C THR A 167 19.68 -23.35 37.89
N ILE A 168 18.69 -22.53 38.23
CA ILE A 168 18.27 -22.27 39.60
C ILE A 168 17.83 -23.59 40.27
N HIS A 169 17.05 -24.41 39.57
CA HIS A 169 16.61 -25.70 40.08
C HIS A 169 17.81 -26.62 40.39
N ARG A 170 18.75 -26.76 39.44
CA ARG A 170 19.98 -27.55 39.63
C ARG A 170 20.79 -27.08 40.84
N LEU A 171 20.97 -25.77 40.99
CA LEU A 171 21.71 -25.19 42.12
C LEU A 171 20.99 -25.43 43.45
N LYS A 172 19.66 -25.29 43.49
CA LYS A 172 18.86 -25.61 44.69
C LYS A 172 19.03 -27.07 45.10
N THR A 173 19.01 -28.00 44.15
CA THR A 173 19.24 -29.42 44.43
C THR A 173 20.64 -29.66 44.98
N LYS A 174 21.69 -29.08 44.37
CA LYS A 174 23.07 -29.17 44.90
C LYS A 174 23.19 -28.62 46.32
N ILE A 175 22.58 -27.47 46.60
CA ILE A 175 22.56 -26.89 47.95
C ILE A 175 21.86 -27.82 48.93
N SER A 176 20.76 -28.46 48.53
CA SER A 176 20.05 -29.43 49.38
C SER A 176 20.94 -30.63 49.74
N VAL A 177 21.61 -31.21 48.73
CA VAL A 177 22.53 -32.34 48.93
C VAL A 177 23.70 -31.94 49.83
N LEU A 178 24.33 -30.80 49.56
CA LEU A 178 25.43 -30.31 50.40
C LEU A 178 25.00 -30.05 51.85
N LYS A 179 23.80 -29.51 52.06
CA LYS A 179 23.25 -29.33 53.42
C LYS A 179 23.07 -30.67 54.14
N GLU A 180 22.59 -31.69 53.44
CA GLU A 180 22.44 -33.04 53.99
C GLU A 180 23.80 -33.65 54.32
N THR A 181 24.78 -33.56 53.40
CA THR A 181 26.16 -34.02 53.66
C THR A 181 26.80 -33.33 54.86
N ILE A 182 26.67 -32.00 54.97
CA ILE A 182 27.16 -31.24 56.13
C ILE A 182 26.47 -31.71 57.42
N SER A 183 25.15 -31.96 57.39
CA SER A 183 24.43 -32.49 58.55
C SER A 183 24.96 -33.86 58.97
N THR A 184 25.15 -34.78 58.02
CA THR A 184 25.69 -36.12 58.30
C THR A 184 27.12 -36.06 58.83
N GLN A 185 27.97 -35.18 58.30
CA GLN A 185 29.34 -34.98 58.78
C GLN A 185 29.36 -34.37 60.19
N ALA A 186 28.46 -33.42 60.48
CA ALA A 186 28.33 -32.86 61.81
C ALA A 186 27.87 -33.90 62.84
N GLU A 187 26.93 -34.78 62.48
CA GLU A 187 26.51 -35.92 63.32
C GLU A 187 27.66 -36.91 63.56
N GLN A 188 28.44 -37.25 62.52
CA GLN A 188 29.62 -38.12 62.64
C GLN A 188 30.69 -37.54 63.57
N LEU A 189 30.98 -36.24 63.45
CA LEU A 189 31.92 -35.56 64.33
C LEU A 189 31.44 -35.58 65.78
N GLN A 190 30.14 -35.36 66.00
CA GLN A 190 29.56 -35.41 67.35
C GLN A 190 29.65 -36.80 67.99
N ILE A 191 29.53 -37.88 67.19
CA ILE A 191 29.73 -39.27 67.66
C ILE A 191 31.20 -39.52 67.98
N LEU A 192 32.13 -39.11 67.10
CA LEU A 192 33.57 -39.25 67.33
C LEU A 192 34.05 -38.49 68.58
N GLU A 193 33.51 -37.30 68.82
CA GLU A 193 33.77 -36.52 70.04
C GLU A 193 33.13 -37.13 71.29
N GLY A 194 32.08 -37.94 71.15
CA GLY A 194 31.38 -38.61 72.25
C GLY A 194 31.90 -40.02 72.59
N GLU A 195 32.51 -40.71 71.63
CA GLU A 195 33.05 -42.08 71.77
C GLU A 195 34.57 -42.13 71.99
N GLY A 196 35.29 -41.02 71.71
CA GLY A 196 36.72 -40.91 71.94
C GLY A 196 37.09 -40.14 73.21
N GLU A 197 37.66 -40.83 74.19
CA GLU A 197 38.78 -40.25 74.94
C GLU A 197 39.83 -39.84 73.88
N GLY A 198 39.84 -38.57 73.50
CA GLY A 198 40.83 -38.06 72.56
C GLY A 198 42.22 -38.21 73.17
N GLU A 199 42.95 -39.25 72.77
CA GLU A 199 44.38 -39.31 73.00
C GLU A 199 45.01 -38.20 72.15
N ASP A 200 45.53 -37.16 72.82
CA ASP A 200 46.15 -35.99 72.21
C ASP A 200 47.44 -36.42 71.48
N ILE A 201 47.31 -36.73 70.19
CA ILE A 201 48.43 -37.12 69.31
C ILE A 201 49.32 -35.94 68.90
N GLN A 202 49.10 -34.71 69.42
CA GLN A 202 50.10 -33.63 69.29
C GLN A 202 51.30 -33.79 70.23
N GLY A 203 51.32 -34.84 71.06
CA GLY A 203 52.40 -35.14 71.99
C GLY A 203 53.59 -35.95 71.47
N ASP A 204 53.53 -36.55 70.26
CA ASP A 204 54.64 -37.37 69.76
C ASP A 204 55.19 -36.91 68.39
N GLY A 205 56.52 -36.72 68.36
CA GLY A 205 57.26 -35.87 67.42
C GLY A 205 57.47 -36.43 66.01
N TYR A 206 56.51 -37.17 65.45
CA TYR A 206 56.59 -37.70 64.09
C TYR A 206 55.46 -37.16 63.21
N SER A 207 55.57 -35.89 62.84
CA SER A 207 54.79 -35.25 61.78
C SER A 207 55.06 -35.94 60.44
N TYR A 208 54.17 -36.85 60.03
CA TYR A 208 54.12 -37.32 58.65
C TYR A 208 53.59 -36.18 57.78
N VAL A 209 54.52 -35.50 57.10
CA VAL A 209 54.19 -34.55 56.02
C VAL A 209 53.69 -35.38 54.83
N SER A 210 52.37 -35.38 54.59
CA SER A 210 51.83 -35.87 53.33
C SER A 210 52.18 -34.87 52.23
N ASN A 211 52.87 -35.36 51.21
CA ASN A 211 53.32 -34.60 50.06
C ASN A 211 52.25 -34.76 48.96
N ASP A 212 51.07 -34.19 49.17
CA ASP A 212 49.99 -34.19 48.17
C ASP A 212 50.17 -32.95 47.29
N ASN A 213 50.91 -33.14 46.20
CA ASN A 213 51.20 -32.13 45.21
C ASN A 213 50.43 -32.47 43.93
N ASP A 214 49.11 -32.66 44.08
CA ASP A 214 48.24 -33.31 43.09
C ASP A 214 47.06 -32.39 42.70
N TYR A 215 47.23 -31.06 42.81
CA TYR A 215 46.28 -30.10 42.24
C TYR A 215 46.55 -29.93 40.74
N GLU A 216 46.00 -30.83 39.92
CA GLU A 216 45.79 -30.53 38.50
C GLU A 216 44.56 -29.60 38.37
N GLU A 217 44.82 -28.32 38.07
CA GLU A 217 43.82 -27.31 37.72
C GLU A 217 43.12 -27.69 36.40
N GLU A 218 41.99 -28.37 36.47
CA GLU A 218 41.00 -28.39 35.37
C GLU A 218 40.01 -27.22 35.53
N GLU A 219 40.47 -25.99 35.28
CA GLU A 219 39.63 -24.78 35.18
C GLU A 219 39.69 -24.13 33.78
N GLU A 220 39.76 -24.89 32.69
CA GLU A 220 39.80 -24.28 31.33
C GLU A 220 38.48 -24.32 30.52
N ASP A 221 37.46 -25.06 30.94
CA ASP A 221 36.29 -25.29 30.06
C ASP A 221 35.10 -24.33 30.26
N PHE A 222 35.14 -23.40 31.22
CA PHE A 222 33.98 -22.52 31.46
C PHE A 222 33.89 -21.30 30.53
N TYR A 223 34.98 -20.91 29.85
CA TYR A 223 35.03 -19.67 29.05
C TYR A 223 34.95 -19.85 27.53
N GLN A 224 35.01 -21.07 26.99
CA GLN A 224 35.09 -21.28 25.53
C GLN A 224 33.75 -21.22 24.77
N HIS A 225 32.62 -21.02 25.44
CA HIS A 225 31.29 -21.08 24.80
C HIS A 225 30.46 -19.79 24.92
N LEU A 226 31.12 -18.63 24.99
CA LEU A 226 30.45 -17.36 24.74
C LEU A 226 30.36 -17.12 23.22
N PRO A 227 29.17 -17.01 22.63
CA PRO A 227 29.04 -16.67 21.21
C PRO A 227 29.67 -15.29 20.97
N ALA A 228 30.60 -15.24 20.01
CA ALA A 228 31.23 -14.00 19.57
C ALA A 228 30.16 -12.98 19.17
N GLY A 229 30.08 -11.86 19.89
CA GLY A 229 29.16 -10.76 19.58
C GLY A 229 28.37 -10.16 20.74
N MET A 230 28.53 -10.63 21.98
CA MET A 230 28.00 -9.87 23.14
C MET A 230 28.96 -8.74 23.49
N ASP A 231 28.64 -7.54 22.99
CA ASP A 231 29.13 -6.28 23.51
C ASP A 231 28.77 -6.21 25.01
N THR A 232 29.77 -6.32 25.87
CA THR A 232 29.64 -6.26 27.33
C THR A 232 29.59 -4.82 27.86
N THR A 233 29.48 -3.82 26.97
CA THR A 233 29.32 -2.43 27.35
C THR A 233 27.90 -2.19 27.87
N PHE A 234 27.73 -2.32 29.19
CA PHE A 234 26.57 -1.78 29.88
C PHE A 234 26.61 -0.24 29.75
N PRO A 235 25.61 0.41 29.13
CA PRO A 235 25.51 1.86 29.21
C PRO A 235 25.18 2.23 30.66
N LEU A 236 26.15 2.80 31.38
CA LEU A 236 25.92 3.49 32.63
C LEU A 236 24.96 4.64 32.33
N ARG A 237 23.71 4.49 32.76
CA ARG A 237 22.75 5.57 32.81
C ARG A 237 23.16 6.49 33.95
N ILE A 238 23.91 7.54 33.63
CA ILE A 238 24.16 8.66 34.54
C ILE A 238 22.90 9.52 34.44
N ASP A 239 22.00 9.35 35.40
CA ASP A 239 20.89 10.28 35.59
C ASP A 239 21.47 11.57 36.20
N GLY A 240 21.34 12.67 35.45
CA GLY A 240 21.58 14.04 35.90
C GLY A 240 20.34 14.88 35.65
#